data_AF-A0A973JC49-F1
#
_entry.id   AF-A0A973JC49-F1
#
_cell.length_a   1.000
_cell.length_b   1.000
_cell.length_c   1.000
_cell.angle_alpha   90.00
_cell.angle_beta   90.00
_cell.angle_gamma   90.00
#
_symmetry.space_group_name_H-M   'P 1'
#
loop_
_entity.id
_entity.type
_entity.pdbx_description
1 polymer ?
#
loop_
_entity_poly.entity_id
_entity_poly.type
_entity_poly.pdbx_seq_one_letter_code
_entity_poly.pdbx_strand_id
1 'polypeptide(L)'
;MNSFRTAFGLIKKHKALSLIFLLVAAVAAFFLLRPREKEKTLDRKYFDRIPVSVVSATKAAVRDSFSTVGTVEAFREADIFSESEGIVRTVSADPGERKMSGEGLFSVDNELQAALLKKANAHYRQATRDFERYKNLHAEGAVSLSSFETVQLQREEAQADYIAANRRYGDTRIKAPFSGVVTSRFVEQGELVRPGMKVAHMLDLSKVKIVIYVPERQIMKFSEGALLSVTSDLFPKERFSGKVSAVSEGADFRSDYRILLPDGSVRWFKVLAKASFSG
;
A
#
# COMPACT_ATOMS: atom_id res chain seq x y z
N MET A 1 -131.26 35.51 -47.22
CA MET A 1 -132.37 36.44 -46.93
C MET A 1 -132.89 36.12 -45.54
N ASN A 2 -132.65 37.03 -44.58
CA ASN A 2 -133.25 37.19 -43.24
C ASN A 2 -133.18 36.02 -42.24
N SER A 3 -133.02 36.16 -40.91
CA SER A 3 -132.80 37.26 -39.96
C SER A 3 -132.81 36.63 -38.53
N PHE A 4 -132.39 37.38 -37.49
CA PHE A 4 -132.66 37.19 -36.04
C PHE A 4 -131.90 36.06 -35.29
N ARG A 5 -131.54 36.14 -34.01
CA ARG A 5 -131.24 37.19 -33.00
C ARG A 5 -130.65 36.42 -31.80
N THR A 6 -129.67 37.02 -31.13
CA THR A 6 -129.29 36.94 -29.70
C THR A 6 -130.05 36.01 -28.74
N ALA A 7 -129.33 35.18 -27.95
CA ALA A 7 -129.64 34.88 -26.54
C ALA A 7 -128.54 34.05 -25.82
N PHE A 8 -128.16 34.48 -24.61
CA PHE A 8 -127.67 33.67 -23.46
C PHE A 8 -126.33 32.90 -23.62
N GLY A 9 -125.18 33.30 -23.05
CA GLY A 9 -124.97 34.18 -21.90
C GLY A 9 -125.21 33.48 -20.55
N LEU A 10 -124.55 32.34 -20.24
CA LEU A 10 -124.32 31.88 -18.84
C LEU A 10 -123.38 30.67 -18.64
N ILE A 11 -122.92 29.96 -19.70
CA ILE A 11 -122.12 28.71 -19.54
C ILE A 11 -120.59 28.96 -19.54
N LYS A 12 -120.12 30.18 -19.85
CA LYS A 12 -118.68 30.49 -19.96
C LYS A 12 -117.96 30.70 -18.61
N LYS A 13 -118.69 31.05 -17.54
CA LYS A 13 -118.11 31.36 -16.21
C LYS A 13 -117.56 30.14 -15.46
N HIS A 14 -118.19 28.97 -15.58
CA HIS A 14 -117.72 27.76 -14.89
C HIS A 14 -116.48 27.11 -15.55
N LYS A 15 -116.36 27.19 -16.88
CA LYS A 15 -115.15 26.72 -17.60
C LYS A 15 -113.93 27.63 -17.35
N ALA A 16 -114.15 28.94 -17.18
CA ALA A 16 -113.09 29.87 -16.80
C ALA A 16 -112.61 29.64 -15.35
N LEU A 17 -113.54 29.33 -14.43
CA LEU A 17 -113.19 29.02 -13.04
C LEU A 17 -112.45 27.68 -12.90
N SER A 18 -112.82 26.66 -13.67
CA SER A 18 -112.09 25.38 -13.66
C SER A 18 -110.71 25.49 -14.31
N LEU A 19 -110.53 26.37 -15.30
CA LEU A 19 -109.22 26.64 -15.90
C LEU A 19 -108.29 27.34 -14.91
N ILE A 20 -108.81 28.30 -14.13
CA ILE A 20 -108.04 28.98 -13.07
C ILE A 20 -107.67 28.00 -11.97
N PHE A 21 -108.59 27.12 -11.56
CA PHE A 21 -108.29 26.10 -10.55
C PHE A 21 -107.23 25.09 -11.01
N LEU A 22 -107.27 24.70 -12.30
CA LEU A 22 -106.27 23.80 -12.89
C LEU A 22 -104.90 24.48 -13.05
N LEU A 23 -104.88 25.79 -13.30
CA LEU A 23 -103.66 26.58 -13.38
C LEU A 23 -103.05 26.83 -11.98
N VAL A 24 -103.89 27.07 -10.97
CA VAL A 24 -103.45 27.16 -9.56
C VAL A 24 -102.94 25.81 -9.05
N ALA A 25 -103.59 24.70 -9.41
CA ALA A 25 -103.12 23.36 -9.07
C ALA A 25 -101.80 23.02 -9.77
N ALA A 26 -101.60 23.45 -11.02
CA ALA A 26 -100.34 23.28 -11.74
C ALA A 26 -99.20 24.13 -11.14
N VAL A 27 -99.49 25.35 -10.69
CA VAL A 27 -98.50 26.21 -10.00
C VAL A 27 -98.17 25.67 -8.61
N ALA A 28 -99.16 25.15 -7.88
CA ALA A 28 -98.94 24.49 -6.59
C ALA A 28 -98.13 23.20 -6.73
N ALA A 29 -98.41 22.40 -7.77
CA ALA A 29 -97.61 21.22 -8.09
C ALA A 29 -96.18 21.61 -8.49
N PHE A 30 -95.98 22.68 -9.25
CA PHE A 30 -94.65 23.18 -9.61
C PHE A 30 -93.85 23.69 -8.40
N PHE A 31 -94.52 24.26 -7.39
CA PHE A 31 -93.89 24.66 -6.13
C PHE A 31 -93.61 23.48 -5.19
N LEU A 32 -94.45 22.44 -5.21
CA LEU A 32 -94.26 21.20 -4.43
C LEU A 32 -93.23 20.24 -5.05
N LEU A 33 -93.01 20.30 -6.37
CA LEU A 33 -92.00 19.53 -7.10
C LEU A 33 -90.69 20.29 -7.33
N ARG A 34 -90.52 21.50 -6.77
CA ARG A 34 -89.22 22.17 -6.77
C ARG A 34 -88.23 21.33 -5.95
N PRO A 35 -87.17 20.77 -6.56
CA PRO A 35 -86.15 20.09 -5.80
C PRO A 35 -85.50 21.11 -4.87
N ARG A 36 -85.55 20.86 -3.56
CA ARG A 36 -84.75 21.57 -2.55
C ARG A 36 -83.29 21.45 -3.01
N GLU A 37 -82.70 22.57 -3.46
CA GLU A 37 -81.25 22.68 -3.56
C GLU A 37 -80.69 22.38 -2.18
N LYS A 38 -80.12 21.18 -2.02
CA LYS A 38 -79.33 20.85 -0.84
C LYS A 38 -78.19 21.84 -0.80
N GLU A 39 -78.14 22.65 0.25
CA GLU A 39 -76.94 23.40 0.62
C GLU A 39 -75.75 22.45 0.47
N LYS A 40 -74.79 22.84 -0.37
CA LYS A 40 -73.49 22.17 -0.46
C LYS A 40 -72.80 22.36 0.89
N THR A 41 -73.08 21.47 1.84
CA THR A 41 -72.23 21.26 3.00
C THR A 41 -70.86 20.89 2.46
N LEU A 42 -69.92 21.83 2.56
CA LEU A 42 -68.51 21.60 2.26
C LEU A 42 -68.06 20.37 3.05
N ASP A 43 -67.87 19.25 2.34
CA ASP A 43 -67.24 18.04 2.86
C ASP A 43 -65.83 18.41 3.32
N ARG A 44 -65.72 18.76 4.59
CA ARG A 44 -64.45 18.90 5.29
C ARG A 44 -63.95 17.49 5.58
N LYS A 45 -63.60 16.74 4.52
CA LYS A 45 -62.77 15.54 4.63
C LYS A 45 -61.40 16.01 5.11
N TYR A 46 -61.21 15.93 6.41
CA TYR A 46 -59.88 15.88 7.00
C TYR A 46 -59.04 14.90 6.16
N PHE A 47 -57.91 15.39 5.62
CA PHE A 47 -56.84 14.53 5.14
C PHE A 47 -56.27 13.80 6.37
N ASP A 48 -56.99 12.78 6.85
CA ASP A 48 -56.65 12.10 8.10
C ASP A 48 -55.38 11.25 7.97
N ARG A 49 -54.88 11.03 6.74
CA ARG A 49 -53.64 10.28 6.48
C ARG A 49 -52.92 10.81 5.25
N ILE A 50 -51.84 11.56 5.47
CA ILE A 50 -50.85 11.84 4.43
C ILE A 50 -50.03 10.55 4.27
N PRO A 51 -50.03 9.88 3.10
CA PRO A 51 -49.22 8.69 2.91
C PRO A 51 -47.74 9.08 2.99
N VAL A 52 -47.04 8.51 3.96
CA VAL A 52 -45.61 8.69 4.17
C VAL A 52 -44.90 7.36 3.95
N SER A 53 -43.85 7.36 3.15
CA SER A 53 -42.97 6.20 3.01
C SER A 53 -42.13 6.08 4.28
N VAL A 54 -42.47 5.10 5.12
CA VAL A 54 -41.68 4.75 6.30
C VAL A 54 -40.75 3.59 5.98
N VAL A 55 -39.52 3.66 6.49
CA VAL A 55 -38.59 2.53 6.53
C VAL A 55 -38.30 2.20 7.99
N SER A 56 -38.41 0.94 8.36
CA SER A 56 -38.14 0.49 9.73
C SER A 56 -36.64 0.52 9.99
N ALA A 57 -36.21 1.33 10.96
CA ALA A 57 -34.81 1.39 11.36
C ALA A 57 -34.39 0.05 11.99
N THR A 58 -33.39 -0.61 11.40
CA THR A 58 -32.78 -1.81 11.97
C THR A 58 -31.44 -1.44 12.58
N LYS A 59 -31.14 -1.95 13.79
CA LYS A 59 -29.79 -1.82 14.37
C LYS A 59 -28.81 -2.63 13.52
N ALA A 60 -28.05 -1.96 12.67
CA ALA A 60 -26.91 -2.54 11.99
C ALA A 60 -25.64 -2.21 12.77
N ALA A 61 -24.73 -3.17 12.90
CA ALA A 61 -23.39 -2.91 13.41
C ALA A 61 -22.64 -2.04 12.38
N VAL A 62 -22.41 -0.77 12.70
CA VAL A 62 -21.58 0.12 11.87
C VAL A 62 -20.13 -0.32 12.07
N ARG A 63 -19.54 -0.96 11.06
CA ARG A 63 -18.11 -1.24 11.03
C ARG A 63 -17.42 0.00 10.48
N ASP A 64 -16.76 0.72 11.38
CA ASP A 64 -15.99 1.92 11.06
C ASP A 64 -14.70 1.49 10.33
N SER A 65 -14.77 1.31 9.01
CA SER A 65 -13.65 0.88 8.17
C SER A 65 -12.89 2.10 7.66
N PHE A 66 -11.61 2.21 8.02
CA PHE A 66 -10.69 3.20 7.47
C PHE A 66 -9.89 2.57 6.33
N SER A 67 -9.89 3.19 5.15
CA SER A 67 -9.02 2.83 4.04
C SER A 67 -8.12 4.01 3.68
N THR A 68 -6.88 3.71 3.30
CA THR A 68 -5.90 4.69 2.84
C THR A 68 -5.06 4.07 1.73
N VAL A 69 -4.41 4.92 0.95
CA VAL A 69 -3.46 4.49 -0.09
C VAL A 69 -2.08 4.42 0.53
N GLY A 70 -1.31 3.40 0.14
CA GLY A 70 0.08 3.21 0.56
C GLY A 70 1.02 3.11 -0.63
N THR A 71 2.29 3.41 -0.37
CA THR A 71 3.37 3.24 -1.34
C THR A 71 4.09 1.92 -1.06
N VAL A 72 4.40 1.16 -2.12
CA VAL A 72 5.18 -0.08 -2.01
C VAL A 72 6.67 0.26 -2.10
N GLU A 73 7.42 -0.12 -1.09
CA GLU A 73 8.88 0.02 -1.02
C GLU A 73 9.57 -1.35 -1.01
N ALA A 74 10.83 -1.40 -1.45
CA ALA A 74 11.65 -2.60 -1.35
C ALA A 74 11.91 -2.98 0.11
N PHE A 75 12.08 -4.28 0.39
CA PHE A 75 12.38 -4.71 1.76
C PHE A 75 13.73 -4.18 2.25
N ARG A 76 14.72 -4.19 1.37
CA ARG A 76 16.01 -3.54 1.59
C ARG A 76 16.44 -2.87 0.30
N GLU A 77 17.17 -1.78 0.44
CA GLU A 77 17.88 -1.12 -0.64
C GLU A 77 19.29 -0.80 -0.15
N ALA A 78 20.25 -0.87 -1.05
CA ALA A 78 21.62 -0.49 -0.75
C ALA A 78 22.30 0.10 -1.97
N ASP A 79 22.99 1.20 -1.74
CA ASP A 79 24.01 1.70 -2.64
C ASP A 79 25.32 0.97 -2.36
N ILE A 80 25.90 0.44 -3.42
CA ILE A 80 27.16 -0.30 -3.37
C ILE A 80 28.26 0.66 -3.78
N PHE A 81 29.29 0.74 -2.95
CA PHE A 81 30.45 1.61 -3.15
C PHE A 81 31.71 0.79 -3.34
N SER A 82 32.68 1.32 -4.08
CA SER A 82 34.02 0.73 -4.11
C SER A 82 34.72 0.97 -2.78
N GLU A 83 35.39 -0.06 -2.28
CA GLU A 83 36.24 0.02 -1.09
C GLU A 83 37.73 0.14 -1.45
N SER A 84 38.09 -0.16 -2.71
CA SER A 84 39.45 -0.13 -3.22
C SER A 84 39.59 0.81 -4.43
N GLU A 85 40.83 1.24 -4.67
CA GLU A 85 41.21 1.96 -5.89
C GLU A 85 41.78 0.98 -6.92
N GLY A 86 41.41 1.16 -8.19
CA GLY A 86 41.96 0.39 -9.31
C GLY A 86 41.03 0.32 -10.51
N ILE A 87 41.46 -0.41 -11.54
CA ILE A 87 40.69 -0.59 -12.77
C ILE A 87 39.72 -1.75 -12.61
N VAL A 88 38.45 -1.58 -13.01
CA VAL A 88 37.45 -2.65 -13.01
C VAL A 88 37.83 -3.69 -14.06
N ARG A 89 38.10 -4.92 -13.62
CA ARG A 89 38.49 -6.06 -14.47
C ARG A 89 37.30 -6.88 -14.92
N THR A 90 36.33 -7.13 -14.06
CA THR A 90 35.13 -7.92 -14.38
C THR A 90 33.90 -7.25 -13.81
N VAL A 91 32.81 -7.31 -14.59
CA VAL A 91 31.48 -6.82 -14.21
C VAL A 91 30.53 -8.01 -14.24
N SER A 92 29.78 -8.20 -13.17
CA SER A 92 28.74 -9.21 -13.03
C SER A 92 27.60 -8.58 -12.24
N ALA A 93 27.11 -7.44 -12.72
CA ALA A 93 26.12 -6.62 -12.04
C ALA A 93 25.22 -5.93 -13.07
N ASP A 94 24.72 -6.70 -14.02
CA ASP A 94 23.87 -6.12 -15.06
C ASP A 94 22.49 -5.75 -14.48
N PRO A 95 21.91 -4.60 -14.88
CA PRO A 95 20.58 -4.23 -14.42
C PRO A 95 19.54 -5.33 -14.72
N GLY A 96 18.79 -5.72 -13.69
CA GLY A 96 17.83 -6.81 -13.72
C GLY A 96 18.38 -8.17 -13.28
N GLU A 97 19.71 -8.31 -13.12
CA GLU A 97 20.33 -9.55 -12.66
C GLU A 97 20.07 -9.79 -11.17
N ARG A 98 19.76 -11.04 -10.82
CA ARG A 98 19.58 -11.48 -9.43
C ARG A 98 20.89 -11.99 -8.87
N LYS A 99 21.26 -11.49 -7.69
CA LYS A 99 22.50 -11.84 -6.99
C LYS A 99 22.21 -12.39 -5.60
N MET A 100 23.01 -13.35 -5.17
CA MET A 100 22.97 -13.88 -3.81
C MET A 100 23.85 -13.06 -2.88
N SER A 101 23.53 -13.06 -1.58
CA SER A 101 24.37 -12.46 -0.55
C SER A 101 25.82 -12.99 -0.63
N GLY A 102 26.79 -12.09 -0.67
CA GLY A 102 28.22 -12.41 -0.78
C GLY A 102 28.71 -12.75 -2.19
N GLU A 103 27.83 -12.81 -3.19
CA GLU A 103 28.21 -13.00 -4.59
C GLU A 103 28.95 -11.77 -5.11
N GLY A 104 29.96 -11.98 -5.96
CA GLY A 104 30.76 -10.90 -6.55
C GLY A 104 29.96 -10.12 -7.61
N LEU A 105 30.00 -8.80 -7.50
CA LEU A 105 29.39 -7.85 -8.45
C LEU A 105 30.45 -7.28 -9.39
N PHE A 106 31.59 -6.90 -8.81
CA PHE A 106 32.72 -6.33 -9.55
C PHE A 106 34.03 -6.90 -9.01
N SER A 107 35.01 -7.05 -9.89
CA SER A 107 36.40 -7.22 -9.48
C SER A 107 37.19 -6.03 -9.96
N VAL A 108 37.88 -5.38 -9.03
CA VAL A 108 38.92 -4.40 -9.29
C VAL A 108 40.23 -5.17 -9.50
N ASP A 109 41.18 -4.56 -10.22
CA ASP A 109 42.54 -5.07 -10.33
C ASP A 109 43.12 -5.34 -8.93
N ASN A 110 43.59 -6.56 -8.74
CA ASN A 110 43.98 -7.08 -7.45
C ASN A 110 45.35 -7.75 -7.47
N GLU A 111 46.13 -7.59 -8.55
CA GLU A 111 47.41 -8.28 -8.70
C GLU A 111 48.39 -7.91 -7.57
N LEU A 112 48.50 -6.61 -7.27
CA LEU A 112 49.33 -6.11 -6.18
C LEU A 112 48.84 -6.60 -4.81
N GLN A 113 47.53 -6.49 -4.54
CA GLN A 113 46.93 -6.90 -3.27
C GLN A 113 47.06 -8.42 -3.06
N ALA A 114 46.92 -9.22 -4.12
CA ALA A 114 47.12 -10.66 -4.09
C ALA A 114 48.58 -11.02 -3.77
N ALA A 115 49.55 -10.33 -4.38
CA ALA A 115 50.97 -10.51 -4.09
C ALA A 115 51.32 -10.14 -2.65
N LEU A 116 50.79 -9.02 -2.14
CA LEU A 116 50.97 -8.59 -0.75
C LEU A 116 50.35 -9.57 0.24
N LEU A 117 49.13 -10.08 -0.03
CA LEU A 117 48.50 -11.14 0.76
C LEU A 117 49.37 -12.40 0.79
N LYS A 118 49.92 -12.81 -0.36
CA LYS A 118 50.80 -13.98 -0.44
C LYS A 118 52.06 -13.80 0.39
N LYS A 119 52.68 -12.61 0.36
CA LYS A 119 53.85 -12.26 1.18
C LYS A 119 53.52 -12.31 2.68
N ALA A 120 52.45 -11.63 3.09
CA ALA A 120 52.03 -11.57 4.49
C ALA A 120 51.65 -12.95 5.05
N ASN A 121 50.94 -13.77 4.27
CA ASN A 121 50.61 -15.15 4.63
C ASN A 121 51.87 -16.02 4.80
N ALA A 122 52.87 -15.88 3.91
CA ALA A 122 54.13 -16.60 4.05
C ALA A 122 54.88 -16.22 5.34
N HIS A 123 54.93 -14.92 5.65
CA HIS A 123 55.54 -14.40 6.88
C HIS A 123 54.80 -14.88 8.14
N TYR A 124 53.47 -14.78 8.17
CA TYR A 124 52.66 -15.28 9.28
C TYR A 124 52.84 -16.78 9.51
N ARG A 125 52.86 -17.58 8.43
CA ARG A 125 53.12 -19.01 8.52
C ARG A 125 54.52 -19.32 9.05
N GLN A 126 55.52 -18.51 8.72
CA GLN A 126 56.88 -18.68 9.25
C GLN A 126 56.90 -18.37 10.75
N ALA A 127 56.42 -17.19 11.15
CA ALA A 127 56.38 -16.77 12.55
C ALA A 127 55.55 -17.74 13.42
N THR A 128 54.47 -18.31 12.87
CA THR A 128 53.68 -19.35 13.55
C THR A 128 54.50 -20.62 13.81
N ARG A 129 55.30 -21.09 12.83
CA ARG A 129 56.17 -22.26 13.03
C ARG A 129 57.28 -21.97 14.05
N ASP A 130 57.83 -20.77 14.02
CA ASP A 130 58.85 -20.34 14.98
C ASP A 130 58.27 -20.27 16.39
N PHE A 131 57.07 -19.71 16.56
CA PHE A 131 56.35 -19.68 17.84
C PHE A 131 56.12 -21.08 18.40
N GLU A 132 55.60 -22.02 17.61
CA GLU A 132 55.37 -23.39 18.10
C GLU A 132 56.68 -24.08 18.50
N ARG A 133 57.77 -23.84 17.76
CA ARG A 133 59.10 -24.35 18.11
C ARG A 133 59.59 -23.79 19.45
N TYR A 134 59.52 -22.47 19.63
CA TYR A 134 59.99 -21.81 20.85
C TYR A 134 59.10 -22.11 22.05
N LYS A 135 57.81 -22.31 21.84
CA LYS A 135 56.86 -22.77 22.87
C LYS A 135 57.28 -24.11 23.45
N ASN A 136 57.61 -25.08 22.59
CA ASN A 136 58.09 -26.39 23.04
C ASN A 136 59.44 -26.30 23.74
N LEU A 137 60.40 -25.56 23.16
CA LEU A 137 61.71 -25.35 23.79
C LEU A 137 61.62 -24.63 25.13
N HIS A 138 60.69 -23.68 25.28
CA HIS A 138 60.49 -22.97 26.55
C HIS A 138 59.88 -23.89 27.61
N ALA A 139 58.93 -24.75 27.23
CA ALA A 139 58.37 -25.77 28.12
C ALA A 139 59.43 -26.79 28.60
N GLU A 140 60.44 -27.06 27.77
CA GLU A 140 61.60 -27.90 28.12
C GLU A 140 62.72 -27.15 28.87
N GLY A 141 62.58 -25.83 29.10
CA GLY A 141 63.59 -24.99 29.75
C GLY A 141 64.82 -24.68 28.87
N ALA A 142 64.76 -24.95 27.57
CA ALA A 142 65.87 -24.80 26.62
C ALA A 142 66.03 -23.37 26.05
N VAL A 143 65.07 -22.47 26.27
CA VAL A 143 65.14 -21.05 25.84
C VAL A 143 64.64 -20.11 26.92
N SER A 144 65.20 -18.88 26.94
CA SER A 144 64.80 -17.84 27.90
C SER A 144 63.38 -17.34 27.67
N LEU A 145 62.73 -16.84 28.73
CA LEU A 145 61.41 -16.21 28.65
C LEU A 145 61.40 -15.06 27.64
N SER A 146 62.40 -14.18 27.68
CA SER A 146 62.53 -13.05 26.74
C SER A 146 62.61 -13.50 25.28
N SER A 147 63.32 -14.60 24.99
CA SER A 147 63.38 -15.16 23.64
C SER A 147 62.03 -15.71 23.18
N PHE A 148 61.30 -16.40 24.06
CA PHE A 148 59.95 -16.89 23.78
C PHE A 148 58.96 -15.74 23.52
N GLU A 149 58.95 -14.72 24.39
CA GLU A 149 58.10 -13.53 24.25
C GLU A 149 58.39 -12.76 22.96
N THR A 150 59.65 -12.65 22.55
CA THR A 150 60.03 -12.01 21.29
C THR A 150 59.39 -12.71 20.08
N VAL A 151 59.43 -14.05 20.05
CA VAL A 151 58.84 -14.83 18.95
C VAL A 151 57.31 -14.79 19.02
N GLN A 152 56.74 -14.74 20.22
CA GLN A 152 55.29 -14.54 20.38
C GLN A 152 54.84 -13.20 19.79
N LEU A 153 55.52 -12.10 20.12
CA LEU A 153 55.23 -10.78 19.56
C LEU A 153 55.40 -10.75 18.03
N GLN A 154 56.45 -11.38 17.51
CA GLN A 154 56.68 -11.46 16.06
C GLN A 154 55.55 -12.22 15.33
N ARG A 155 55.00 -13.28 15.94
CA ARG A 155 53.82 -13.98 15.41
C ARG A 155 52.59 -13.08 15.40
N GLU A 156 52.37 -12.34 16.48
CA GLU A 156 51.23 -11.41 16.60
C GLU A 156 51.31 -10.27 15.57
N GLU A 157 52.49 -9.69 15.37
CA GLU A 157 52.76 -8.70 14.32
C GLU A 157 52.48 -9.28 12.92
N ALA A 158 53.04 -10.45 12.62
CA ALA A 158 52.83 -11.11 11.33
C ALA A 158 51.35 -11.49 11.10
N GLN A 159 50.61 -11.82 12.15
CA GLN A 159 49.17 -12.07 12.08
C GLN A 159 48.39 -10.80 11.72
N ALA A 160 48.72 -9.67 12.35
CA ALA A 160 48.09 -8.39 12.06
C ALA A 160 48.31 -7.98 10.60
N ASP A 161 49.54 -8.13 10.10
CA ASP A 161 49.88 -7.88 8.69
C ASP A 161 49.09 -8.76 7.72
N TYR A 162 48.95 -10.05 8.04
CA TYR A 162 48.14 -10.98 7.25
C TYR A 162 46.67 -10.55 7.21
N ILE A 163 46.08 -10.19 8.35
CA ILE A 163 44.69 -9.73 8.42
C ILE A 163 44.50 -8.46 7.59
N ALA A 164 45.40 -7.49 7.71
CA ALA A 164 45.35 -6.26 6.93
C ALA A 164 45.46 -6.50 5.43
N ALA A 165 46.41 -7.34 4.99
CA ALA A 165 46.57 -7.70 3.58
C ALA A 165 45.37 -8.48 3.04
N ASN A 166 44.80 -9.38 3.84
CA ASN A 166 43.62 -10.16 3.46
C ASN A 166 42.38 -9.27 3.30
N ARG A 167 42.19 -8.28 4.18
CA ARG A 167 41.12 -7.29 4.04
C ARG A 167 41.30 -6.50 2.75
N ARG A 168 42.47 -5.91 2.52
CA ARG A 168 42.77 -5.15 1.28
C ARG A 168 42.54 -5.95 0.01
N TYR A 169 42.88 -7.24 0.00
CA TYR A 169 42.56 -8.13 -1.12
C TYR A 169 41.05 -8.39 -1.25
N GLY A 170 40.35 -8.59 -0.14
CA GLY A 170 38.89 -8.68 -0.10
C GLY A 170 38.20 -7.45 -0.68
N ASP A 171 38.70 -6.25 -0.39
CA ASP A 171 38.17 -4.94 -0.83
C ASP A 171 38.22 -4.77 -2.35
N THR A 172 39.06 -5.55 -3.04
CA THR A 172 39.11 -5.58 -4.52
C THR A 172 37.92 -6.30 -5.15
N ARG A 173 37.19 -7.11 -4.36
CA ARG A 173 36.01 -7.84 -4.81
C ARG A 173 34.78 -7.23 -4.15
N ILE A 174 34.08 -6.41 -4.91
CA ILE A 174 32.85 -5.77 -4.46
C ILE A 174 31.73 -6.80 -4.55
N LYS A 175 31.06 -7.07 -3.43
CA LYS A 175 30.06 -8.14 -3.29
C LYS A 175 28.67 -7.60 -2.97
N ALA A 176 27.66 -8.40 -3.26
CA ALA A 176 26.29 -8.14 -2.85
C ALA A 176 26.13 -8.23 -1.31
N PRO A 177 25.63 -7.18 -0.64
CA PRO A 177 25.44 -7.19 0.82
C PRO A 177 24.24 -8.04 1.25
N PHE A 178 23.31 -8.32 0.34
CA PHE A 178 22.16 -9.18 0.55
C PHE A 178 21.70 -9.79 -0.78
N SER A 179 20.90 -10.85 -0.70
CA SER A 179 20.26 -11.44 -1.87
C SER A 179 19.20 -10.50 -2.44
N GLY A 180 19.32 -10.13 -3.71
CA GLY A 180 18.49 -9.09 -4.31
C GLY A 180 18.68 -9.00 -5.82
N VAL A 181 18.23 -7.89 -6.40
CA VAL A 181 18.35 -7.60 -7.83
C VAL A 181 19.12 -6.30 -8.00
N VAL A 182 20.06 -6.29 -8.93
CA VAL A 182 20.78 -5.08 -9.33
C VAL A 182 19.84 -4.23 -10.16
N THR A 183 19.57 -3.00 -9.73
CA THR A 183 18.65 -2.09 -10.42
C THR A 183 19.39 -1.06 -11.27
N SER A 184 20.60 -0.69 -10.86
CA SER A 184 21.43 0.24 -11.60
C SER A 184 22.90 -0.10 -11.41
N ARG A 185 23.67 0.10 -12.48
CA ARG A 185 25.12 -0.02 -12.51
C ARG A 185 25.69 1.32 -12.96
N PHE A 186 26.73 1.79 -12.27
CA PHE A 186 27.30 3.13 -12.46
C PHE A 186 28.73 3.12 -13.01
N VAL A 187 29.35 1.94 -13.12
CA VAL A 187 30.72 1.78 -13.59
C VAL A 187 30.82 0.69 -14.64
N GLU A 188 31.70 0.89 -15.61
CA GLU A 188 31.97 -0.04 -16.71
C GLU A 188 33.28 -0.83 -16.50
N GLN A 189 33.42 -1.93 -17.23
CA GLN A 189 34.68 -2.65 -17.30
C GLN A 189 35.77 -1.75 -17.92
N GLY A 190 36.95 -1.70 -17.31
CA GLY A 190 38.04 -0.83 -17.73
C GLY A 190 38.02 0.56 -17.10
N GLU A 191 36.98 0.92 -16.35
CA GLU A 191 36.89 2.19 -15.64
C GLU A 191 37.75 2.19 -14.37
N LEU A 192 38.31 3.35 -14.03
CA LEU A 192 39.03 3.56 -12.77
C LEU A 192 38.05 3.89 -11.65
N VAL A 193 38.02 3.08 -10.60
CA VAL A 193 37.23 3.32 -9.40
C VAL A 193 38.09 3.76 -8.22
N ARG A 194 37.48 4.49 -7.27
CA ARG A 194 38.10 4.96 -6.04
C ARG A 194 37.24 4.63 -4.82
N PRO A 195 37.83 4.51 -3.62
CA PRO A 195 37.07 4.32 -2.39
C PRO A 195 35.96 5.38 -2.22
N GLY A 196 34.74 4.93 -1.93
CA GLY A 196 33.56 5.80 -1.79
C GLY A 196 32.82 6.12 -3.08
N MET A 197 33.32 5.71 -4.24
CA MET A 197 32.60 5.85 -5.51
C MET A 197 31.45 4.84 -5.59
N LYS A 198 30.23 5.29 -5.92
CA LYS A 198 29.06 4.43 -6.12
C LYS A 198 29.22 3.60 -7.40
N VAL A 199 29.11 2.27 -7.30
CA VAL A 199 29.31 1.34 -8.42
C VAL A 199 28.02 0.64 -8.85
N ALA A 200 27.10 0.39 -7.91
CA ALA A 200 25.81 -0.23 -8.21
C ALA A 200 24.74 0.17 -7.19
N HIS A 201 23.48 -0.10 -7.51
CA HIS A 201 22.34 -0.02 -6.61
C HIS A 201 21.58 -1.35 -6.64
N MET A 202 21.21 -1.85 -5.46
CA MET A 202 20.56 -3.15 -5.28
C MET A 202 19.30 -3.05 -4.44
N LEU A 203 18.27 -3.80 -4.84
CA LEU A 203 17.01 -3.93 -4.10
C LEU A 203 16.73 -5.38 -3.70
N ASP A 204 16.29 -5.59 -2.47
CA ASP A 204 15.72 -6.85 -2.01
C ASP A 204 14.20 -6.80 -2.22
N LEU A 205 13.77 -7.52 -3.26
CA LEU A 205 12.37 -7.65 -3.66
C LEU A 205 11.77 -9.00 -3.25
N SER A 206 12.43 -9.75 -2.35
CA SER A 206 11.88 -11.01 -1.82
C SER A 206 10.65 -10.79 -0.96
N LYS A 207 10.61 -9.63 -0.30
CA LYS A 207 9.49 -9.09 0.46
C LYS A 207 9.33 -7.63 0.05
N VAL A 208 8.16 -7.06 0.29
CA VAL A 208 7.90 -5.63 0.06
C VAL A 208 7.35 -5.01 1.33
N LYS A 209 7.64 -3.73 1.51
CA LYS A 209 7.10 -2.91 2.59
C LYS A 209 5.96 -2.10 2.01
N ILE A 210 4.89 -1.89 2.77
CA ILE A 210 3.88 -0.91 2.40
C ILE A 210 3.90 0.20 3.43
N VAL A 211 4.26 1.39 2.96
CA VAL A 211 4.25 2.59 3.78
C VAL A 211 2.89 3.24 3.61
N ILE A 212 2.13 3.33 4.70
CA ILE A 212 0.84 4.02 4.74
C ILE A 212 0.91 5.20 5.69
N TYR A 213 0.16 6.23 5.34
CA TYR A 213 0.06 7.46 6.11
C TYR A 213 -1.31 7.49 6.78
N VAL A 214 -1.32 7.51 8.12
CA VAL A 214 -2.55 7.38 8.92
C VAL A 214 -2.72 8.64 9.77
N PRO A 215 -3.85 9.35 9.66
CA PRO A 215 -4.13 10.50 10.52
C PRO A 215 -4.14 10.09 12.00
N GLU A 216 -3.62 10.95 12.87
CA GLU A 216 -3.52 10.73 14.33
C GLU A 216 -4.83 10.23 14.96
N ARG A 217 -5.99 10.76 14.54
CA ARG A 217 -7.30 10.31 15.07
C ARG A 217 -7.58 8.81 14.87
N GLN A 218 -6.94 8.18 13.89
CA GLN A 218 -7.11 6.76 13.59
C GLN A 218 -5.96 5.90 14.13
N ILE A 219 -4.87 6.51 14.66
CA ILE A 219 -3.69 5.74 15.05
C ILE A 219 -3.94 4.75 16.18
N MET A 220 -4.80 5.13 17.13
CA MET A 220 -5.17 4.26 18.26
C MET A 220 -5.80 2.93 17.83
N LYS A 221 -6.22 2.80 16.56
CA LYS A 221 -6.76 1.56 15.98
C LYS A 221 -5.68 0.64 15.37
N PHE A 222 -4.44 1.11 15.22
CA PHE A 222 -3.33 0.35 14.65
C PHE A 222 -2.34 0.01 15.76
N SER A 223 -2.41 -1.23 16.24
CA SER A 223 -1.40 -1.81 17.12
C SER A 223 -0.42 -2.67 16.32
N GLU A 224 0.80 -2.81 16.82
CA GLU A 224 1.74 -3.80 16.29
C GLU A 224 1.09 -5.20 16.29
N GLY A 225 1.27 -5.92 15.19
CA GLY A 225 0.66 -7.23 14.95
C GLY A 225 -0.78 -7.20 14.41
N ALA A 226 -1.44 -6.04 14.34
CA ALA A 226 -2.77 -5.95 13.74
C ALA A 226 -2.76 -6.39 12.26
N LEU A 227 -3.75 -7.18 11.87
CA LEU A 227 -3.90 -7.67 10.50
C LEU A 227 -4.64 -6.64 9.65
N LEU A 228 -4.02 -6.28 8.52
CA LEU A 228 -4.62 -5.42 7.51
C LEU A 228 -4.86 -6.19 6.22
N SER A 229 -5.95 -5.85 5.53
CA SER A 229 -6.20 -6.31 4.18
C SER A 229 -5.71 -5.26 3.19
N VAL A 230 -4.88 -5.68 2.25
CA VAL A 230 -4.37 -4.85 1.17
C VAL A 230 -4.89 -5.36 -0.16
N THR A 231 -5.30 -4.42 -0.98
CA THR A 231 -5.77 -4.62 -2.35
C THR A 231 -4.88 -3.83 -3.28
N SER A 232 -4.68 -4.32 -4.49
CA SER A 232 -3.88 -3.64 -5.52
C SER A 232 -4.71 -3.48 -6.78
N ASP A 233 -4.62 -2.31 -7.41
CA ASP A 233 -5.25 -2.05 -8.70
C ASP A 233 -4.68 -2.96 -9.81
N LEU A 234 -3.44 -3.42 -9.65
CA LEU A 234 -2.77 -4.33 -10.57
C LEU A 234 -3.28 -5.77 -10.44
N PHE A 235 -3.88 -6.12 -9.29
CA PHE A 235 -4.50 -7.42 -9.04
C PHE A 235 -5.86 -7.27 -8.34
N PRO A 236 -6.92 -6.82 -9.06
CA PRO A 236 -8.22 -6.50 -8.45
C PRO A 236 -8.93 -7.68 -7.77
N LYS A 237 -8.53 -8.92 -8.11
CA LYS A 237 -9.13 -10.16 -7.60
C LYS A 237 -8.36 -10.75 -6.42
N GLU A 238 -7.17 -10.24 -6.12
CA GLU A 238 -6.32 -10.76 -5.05
C GLU A 238 -6.40 -9.84 -3.83
N ARG A 239 -6.62 -10.45 -2.66
CA ARG A 239 -6.55 -9.75 -1.37
C ARG A 239 -5.32 -10.27 -0.63
N PHE A 240 -4.44 -9.34 -0.30
CA PHE A 240 -3.27 -9.60 0.52
C PHE A 240 -3.62 -9.35 1.97
N SER A 241 -3.06 -10.15 2.87
CA SER A 241 -3.05 -9.84 4.29
C SER A 241 -1.63 -9.51 4.71
N GLY A 242 -1.48 -8.64 5.69
CA GLY A 242 -0.23 -8.56 6.41
C GLY A 242 -0.35 -7.74 7.68
N LYS A 243 0.77 -7.66 8.40
CA LYS A 243 0.77 -7.26 9.79
C LYS A 243 1.44 -5.90 9.96
N VAL A 244 0.89 -5.08 10.85
CA VAL A 244 1.59 -3.89 11.34
C VAL A 244 2.88 -4.36 12.01
N SER A 245 4.03 -3.94 11.48
CA SER A 245 5.34 -4.33 12.00
C SER A 245 5.95 -3.30 12.93
N ALA A 246 5.75 -2.01 12.63
CA ALA A 246 6.30 -0.92 13.43
C ALA A 246 5.41 0.30 13.30
N VAL A 247 5.24 0.99 14.42
CA VAL A 247 4.45 2.21 14.51
C VAL A 247 5.43 3.36 14.83
N SER A 248 5.97 4.05 13.81
CA SER A 248 6.94 5.14 14.00
C SER A 248 6.33 6.43 14.58
N GLU A 249 6.81 6.84 15.75
CA GLU A 249 6.52 8.14 16.39
C GLU A 249 7.60 9.15 15.99
N GLY A 250 7.43 9.81 14.84
CA GLY A 250 8.33 10.87 14.37
C GLY A 250 7.54 12.16 14.11
N ALA A 251 7.95 13.25 14.76
CA ALA A 251 7.33 14.58 14.69
C ALA A 251 7.61 15.31 13.36
N ASP A 252 7.24 14.70 12.24
CA ASP A 252 6.75 15.45 11.09
C ASP A 252 5.22 15.41 11.15
N PHE A 253 4.52 16.45 10.68
CA PHE A 253 3.06 16.56 10.71
C PHE A 253 2.31 15.50 9.85
N ARG A 254 2.92 14.34 9.58
CA ARG A 254 2.40 13.20 8.85
C ARG A 254 2.82 11.94 9.62
N SER A 255 1.94 11.48 10.51
CA SER A 255 2.11 10.29 11.33
C SER A 255 2.11 9.05 10.45
N ASP A 256 3.29 8.76 9.94
CA ASP A 256 3.49 7.80 8.88
C ASP A 256 3.91 6.47 9.51
N TYR A 257 3.04 5.46 9.42
CA TYR A 257 3.23 4.17 10.07
C TYR A 257 3.58 3.10 9.04
N ARG A 258 4.78 2.53 9.15
CA ARG A 258 5.34 1.60 8.16
C ARG A 258 4.90 0.17 8.45
N ILE A 259 4.14 -0.43 7.53
CA ILE A 259 3.54 -1.76 7.70
C ILE A 259 4.21 -2.75 6.73
N LEU A 260 4.90 -3.74 7.29
CA LEU A 260 5.58 -4.78 6.51
C LEU A 260 4.62 -5.96 6.28
N LEU A 261 4.21 -6.20 5.02
CA LEU A 261 3.39 -7.37 4.68
C LEU A 261 4.33 -8.52 4.23
N PRO A 262 4.52 -9.59 5.02
CA PRO A 262 5.61 -10.54 4.75
C PRO A 262 5.28 -11.69 3.80
N ASP A 263 4.09 -11.76 3.17
CA ASP A 263 3.63 -13.03 2.58
C ASP A 263 3.88 -13.17 1.07
N GLY A 264 5.12 -13.53 0.75
CA GLY A 264 5.55 -14.78 0.08
C GLY A 264 4.84 -15.40 -1.15
N SER A 265 3.57 -15.10 -1.45
CA SER A 265 2.82 -15.88 -2.46
C SER A 265 2.71 -15.19 -3.82
N VAL A 266 3.08 -13.92 -3.92
CA VAL A 266 3.05 -13.18 -5.18
C VAL A 266 4.45 -12.76 -5.56
N ARG A 267 4.90 -13.28 -6.71
CA ARG A 267 6.08 -12.77 -7.42
C ARG A 267 5.74 -11.38 -7.97
N TRP A 268 5.72 -10.35 -7.10
CA TRP A 268 5.51 -8.95 -7.51
C TRP A 268 6.54 -8.49 -8.56
N PHE A 269 7.69 -9.18 -8.63
CA PHE A 269 8.68 -9.02 -9.70
C PHE A 269 8.08 -9.14 -11.12
N LYS A 270 7.04 -9.97 -11.33
CA LYS A 270 6.36 -10.08 -12.63
C LYS A 270 5.63 -8.80 -13.01
N VAL A 271 5.24 -7.96 -12.06
CA VAL A 271 4.49 -6.72 -12.31
C VAL A 271 5.41 -5.60 -12.75
N LEU A 272 6.54 -5.42 -12.07
CA LEU A 272 7.57 -4.46 -12.49
C LEU A 272 8.18 -4.86 -13.84
N ALA A 273 8.38 -6.16 -14.09
CA ALA A 273 8.88 -6.66 -15.38
C ALA A 273 7.89 -6.51 -16.54
N LYS A 274 6.58 -6.44 -16.28
CA LYS A 274 5.53 -6.29 -17.31
C LYS A 274 5.14 -4.84 -17.57
N ALA A 275 5.64 -3.89 -16.77
CA ALA A 275 5.48 -2.46 -17.00
C ALA A 275 6.51 -1.88 -18.00
N SER A 276 7.39 -2.73 -18.55
CA SER A 276 8.32 -2.34 -19.62
C SER A 276 7.74 -2.69 -20.99
N PHE A 277 7.73 -1.66 -21.86
CA PHE A 277 7.45 -1.65 -23.29
C PHE A 277 6.01 -1.37 -23.72
N SER A 278 5.74 -0.08 -23.99
CA SER A 278 4.98 0.32 -25.19
C SER A 278 5.90 1.18 -26.05
N GLY A 279 6.54 0.54 -27.03
CA GLY A 279 7.00 1.14 -28.26
C GLY A 279 6.26 0.46 -29.40
#